data_AF-A0A7V1RHI3-F1
#
_entry.id   AF-A0A7V1RHI3-F1
#
_cell.length_a   1.000
_cell.length_b   1.000
_cell.length_c   1.000
_cell.angle_alpha   90.00
_cell.angle_beta   90.00
_cell.angle_gamma   90.00
#
_symmetry.space_group_name_H-M   'P 1'
#
loop_
_entity.id
_entity.type
_entity.pdbx_description
1 polymer ?
#
loop_
_entity_poly.entity_id
_entity_poly.type
_entity_poly.pdbx_seq_one_letter_code
_entity_poly.pdbx_strand_id
1 'polypeptide(L)'
;MLNVILRRALAAAVVAGGAAVATAGARYVGSKRINAAERLGQALLDTARLEEAARYAESESEAALASCAAYLINVAHQAASGISGPPTVDAIGYERRITSDRSDATATVITTAHEPEARWQFDVTLPGVARVSGSRRLVSSRFTGPKVHMRTPDTVSIRFDNGYFASIESDLEFSGNLLAASLKPRTQIHGSASLSDNRSNVGRIRIEPSGEVTGTVTRGTEIIGRFEGSLEEGVTFRQYLAAS
;
A
#
# COMPACT_ATOMS: atom_id res chain seq x y z
N MET A 1 22.41 33.78 -9.86
CA MET A 1 22.51 32.43 -10.48
C MET A 1 22.84 31.31 -9.48
N LEU A 2 23.45 31.60 -8.31
CA LEU A 2 23.73 30.60 -7.26
C LEU A 2 22.47 29.98 -6.60
N ASN A 3 21.37 30.73 -6.51
CA ASN A 3 20.13 30.28 -5.86
C ASN A 3 19.28 29.27 -6.67
N VAL A 4 19.59 29.05 -7.95
CA VAL A 4 18.87 28.07 -8.79
C VAL A 4 19.55 26.69 -8.75
N ILE A 5 20.87 26.66 -8.56
CA ILE A 5 21.63 25.40 -8.46
C ILE A 5 21.44 24.77 -7.07
N LEU A 6 21.32 25.58 -6.01
CA LEU A 6 21.10 25.05 -4.65
C LEU A 6 19.71 24.41 -4.45
N ARG A 7 18.69 24.87 -5.20
CA ARG A 7 17.33 24.29 -5.17
C ARG A 7 17.20 22.97 -5.96
N ARG A 8 18.17 22.64 -6.82
CA ARG A 8 18.10 21.47 -7.71
C ARG A 8 18.87 20.24 -7.20
N ALA A 9 19.61 20.36 -6.10
CA ALA A 9 20.58 19.34 -5.71
C ALA A 9 20.14 18.37 -4.60
N LEU A 10 19.04 18.59 -3.88
CA LEU A 10 18.66 17.77 -2.72
C LEU A 10 17.13 17.66 -2.57
N ALA A 11 16.46 17.04 -3.54
CA ALA A 11 15.11 16.51 -3.35
C ALA A 11 15.21 15.09 -2.77
N ALA A 12 15.67 14.97 -1.52
CA ALA A 12 15.42 13.76 -0.75
C ALA A 12 13.97 13.86 -0.27
N ALA A 13 13.03 13.26 -1.01
CA ALA A 13 11.68 13.06 -0.50
C ALA A 13 11.77 12.04 0.63
N VAL A 14 11.85 12.52 1.87
CA VAL A 14 11.62 11.69 3.03
C VAL A 14 10.17 11.26 2.95
N VAL A 15 9.93 10.06 2.40
CA VAL A 15 8.66 9.36 2.53
C VAL A 15 8.57 8.97 4.00
N ALA A 16 8.17 9.94 4.83
CA ALA A 16 8.38 9.91 6.27
C ALA A 16 7.73 8.68 6.90
N GLY A 17 8.54 7.83 7.50
CA GLY A 17 8.09 6.69 8.29
C GLY A 17 7.15 7.06 9.42
N GLY A 18 6.14 6.21 9.62
CA GLY A 18 5.94 5.54 10.90
C GLY A 18 5.29 6.27 12.09
N ALA A 19 5.05 7.58 12.09
CA ALA A 19 4.64 8.28 13.34
C ALA A 19 3.30 9.05 13.32
N ALA A 20 2.39 8.76 12.41
CA ALA A 20 0.97 9.10 12.53
C ALA A 20 0.20 8.00 11.78
N VAL A 21 -0.45 7.02 12.38
CA VAL A 21 -1.33 7.04 13.55
C VAL A 21 -1.26 5.65 14.19
N ALA A 22 -0.54 5.50 15.30
CA ALA A 22 -0.66 4.37 16.23
C ALA A 22 -2.00 4.41 17.02
N THR A 23 -3.09 4.82 16.36
CA THR A 23 -4.38 5.12 16.98
C THR A 23 -5.52 4.74 16.04
N ALA A 24 -5.58 3.47 15.67
CA ALA A 24 -6.81 2.80 15.23
C ALA A 24 -6.76 1.26 15.31
N GLY A 25 -5.58 0.65 15.47
CA GLY A 25 -5.44 -0.81 15.52
C GLY A 25 -5.68 -1.47 16.89
N ALA A 26 -5.62 -0.70 17.99
CA ALA A 26 -5.56 -1.27 19.34
C ALA A 26 -6.91 -1.70 19.96
N ARG A 27 -8.04 -1.58 19.23
CA ARG A 27 -9.38 -1.91 19.79
C ARG A 27 -9.94 -3.29 19.41
N TYR A 28 -9.19 -4.12 18.68
CA TYR A 28 -9.67 -5.44 18.25
C TYR A 28 -8.95 -6.63 18.89
N VAL A 29 -8.32 -6.42 20.05
CA VAL A 29 -7.75 -7.51 20.87
C VAL A 29 -8.86 -8.13 21.73
N GLY A 30 -9.82 -8.77 21.06
CA GLY A 30 -10.93 -9.45 21.74
C GLY A 30 -11.70 -10.31 20.76
N SER A 31 -11.29 -11.58 20.63
CA SER A 31 -12.04 -12.78 20.15
C SER A 31 -12.92 -12.72 18.88
N LYS A 32 -13.09 -11.58 18.21
CA LYS A 32 -13.94 -11.42 17.02
C LYS A 32 -13.09 -11.66 15.79
N ARG A 33 -13.45 -12.67 14.98
CA ARG A 33 -12.82 -12.88 13.67
C ARG A 33 -12.94 -11.58 12.86
N ILE A 34 -11.80 -10.99 12.50
CA ILE A 34 -11.73 -9.75 11.74
C ILE A 34 -12.21 -10.02 10.31
N ASN A 35 -13.10 -9.16 9.81
CA ASN A 35 -13.60 -9.25 8.44
C ASN A 35 -12.59 -8.62 7.47
N ALA A 36 -12.20 -9.37 6.44
CA ALA A 36 -11.18 -8.93 5.48
C ALA A 36 -11.60 -7.68 4.68
N ALA A 37 -12.86 -7.61 4.25
CA ALA A 37 -13.38 -6.49 3.47
C ALA A 37 -13.48 -5.21 4.31
N GLU A 38 -13.95 -5.33 5.55
CA GLU A 38 -13.99 -4.20 6.50
C GLU A 38 -12.58 -3.67 6.77
N ARG A 39 -11.62 -4.57 7.01
CA ARG A 39 -10.25 -4.21 7.32
C ARG A 39 -9.52 -3.59 6.12
N LEU A 40 -9.76 -4.12 4.92
CA LEU A 40 -9.31 -3.51 3.67
C LEU A 40 -9.90 -2.10 3.49
N GLY A 41 -11.21 -1.94 3.68
CA GLY A 41 -11.88 -0.64 3.56
C GLY A 41 -11.34 0.41 4.53
N GLN A 42 -11.06 0.03 5.79
CA GLN A 42 -10.42 0.92 6.76
C GLN A 42 -9.00 1.32 6.34
N ALA A 43 -8.20 0.36 5.86
CA ALA A 43 -6.83 0.61 5.43
C ALA A 43 -6.77 1.53 4.19
N LEU A 44 -7.71 1.37 3.25
CA LEU A 44 -7.82 2.20 2.05
C LEU A 44 -8.06 3.69 2.34
N LEU A 45 -8.58 4.03 3.52
CA LEU A 45 -8.84 5.41 3.94
C LEU A 45 -7.61 6.15 4.50
N ASP A 46 -6.43 5.51 4.54
CA ASP A 46 -5.17 6.18 4.88
C ASP A 46 -4.64 7.01 3.69
N THR A 47 -5.34 8.09 3.37
CA THR A 47 -5.19 8.84 2.12
C THR A 47 -4.06 9.88 2.10
N ALA A 48 -3.33 10.08 3.21
CA ALA A 48 -2.32 11.14 3.33
C ALA A 48 -1.24 11.06 2.22
N ARG A 49 -0.91 9.85 1.78
CA ARG A 49 0.06 9.61 0.70
C ARG A 49 -0.47 9.95 -0.70
N LEU A 50 -1.78 9.92 -0.88
CA LEU A 50 -2.39 10.35 -2.14
C LEU A 50 -2.35 11.87 -2.25
N GLU A 51 -2.61 12.60 -1.17
CA GLU A 51 -2.48 14.07 -1.15
C GLU A 51 -1.03 14.52 -1.39
N GLU A 52 -0.05 13.77 -0.88
CA GLU A 52 1.36 13.98 -1.19
C GLU A 52 1.69 13.69 -2.66
N ALA A 53 1.22 12.55 -3.20
CA ALA A 53 1.42 12.21 -4.61
C ALA A 53 0.83 13.28 -5.55
N ALA A 54 -0.34 13.82 -5.22
CA ALA A 54 -1.00 14.87 -6.00
C ALA A 54 -0.14 16.15 -6.11
N ARG A 55 0.62 16.48 -5.06
CA ARG A 55 1.53 17.64 -5.06
C ARG A 55 2.73 17.44 -5.97
N TYR A 56 3.22 16.21 -6.12
CA TYR A 56 4.37 15.87 -6.96
C TYR A 56 4.01 15.58 -8.43
N ALA A 57 2.76 15.23 -8.69
CA ALA A 57 2.30 14.70 -9.98
C ALA A 57 2.57 15.58 -11.21
N GLU A 58 2.73 16.90 -11.04
CA GLU A 58 3.02 17.82 -12.16
C GLU A 58 4.51 17.96 -12.46
N SER A 59 5.37 18.02 -11.43
CA SER A 59 6.79 18.38 -11.57
C SER A 59 7.76 17.24 -11.31
N GLU A 60 7.35 16.24 -10.52
CA GLU A 60 8.20 15.17 -9.97
C GLU A 60 7.43 13.83 -10.04
N SER A 61 7.12 13.39 -11.26
CA SER A 61 6.29 12.21 -11.52
C SER A 61 6.78 10.92 -10.82
N GLU A 62 8.10 10.79 -10.68
CA GLU A 62 8.76 9.69 -9.97
C GLU A 62 8.51 9.73 -8.45
N ALA A 63 8.48 10.92 -7.85
CA ALA A 63 8.11 11.09 -6.45
C ALA A 63 6.61 10.83 -6.26
N ALA A 64 5.77 11.24 -7.21
CA ALA A 64 4.34 10.90 -7.21
C ALA A 64 4.11 9.38 -7.25
N LEU A 65 4.84 8.66 -8.12
CA LEU A 65 4.80 7.20 -8.21
C LEU A 65 5.27 6.54 -6.90
N ALA A 66 6.32 7.10 -6.29
CA ALA A 66 6.83 6.62 -5.01
C ALA A 66 5.82 6.80 -3.87
N SER A 67 5.13 7.95 -3.80
CA SER A 67 4.05 8.19 -2.84
C SER A 67 2.86 7.25 -3.07
N CYS A 68 2.50 6.97 -4.32
CA CYS A 68 1.48 5.97 -4.66
C CYS A 68 1.86 4.56 -4.19
N ALA A 69 3.13 4.18 -4.33
CA ALA A 69 3.62 2.90 -3.85
C ALA A 69 3.59 2.81 -2.32
N ALA A 70 4.01 3.86 -1.62
CA ALA A 70 3.95 3.95 -0.17
C ALA A 70 2.52 3.83 0.37
N TYR A 71 1.55 4.48 -0.29
CA TYR A 71 0.13 4.31 0.00
C TYR A 71 -0.28 2.82 0.00
N LEU A 72 0.04 2.09 -1.08
CA LEU A 72 -0.39 0.68 -1.18
C LEU A 72 0.33 -0.27 -0.24
N ILE A 73 1.62 -0.03 0.03
CA ILE A 73 2.35 -0.80 1.04
C ILE A 73 1.71 -0.63 2.41
N ASN A 74 1.33 0.61 2.77
CA ASN A 74 0.62 0.89 4.01
C ASN A 74 -0.76 0.23 4.05
N VAL A 75 -1.53 0.31 2.96
CA VAL A 75 -2.84 -0.35 2.84
C VAL A 75 -2.68 -1.86 3.05
N ALA A 76 -1.72 -2.49 2.39
CA ALA A 76 -1.46 -3.92 2.54
C ALA A 76 -1.09 -4.29 3.98
N HIS A 77 -0.16 -3.53 4.58
CA HIS A 77 0.28 -3.76 5.95
C HIS A 77 -0.88 -3.61 6.97
N GLN A 78 -1.64 -2.52 6.90
CA GLN A 78 -2.77 -2.25 7.80
C GLN A 78 -3.91 -3.27 7.61
N ALA A 79 -4.19 -3.64 6.35
CA ALA A 79 -5.22 -4.60 6.03
C ALA A 79 -4.93 -5.99 6.63
N ALA A 80 -3.66 -6.36 6.77
CA ALA A 80 -3.24 -7.64 7.35
C ALA A 80 -3.00 -7.59 8.87
N SER A 81 -2.78 -6.40 9.43
CA SER A 81 -2.49 -6.23 10.85
C SER A 81 -3.62 -6.77 11.72
N GLY A 82 -3.28 -7.71 12.61
CA GLY A 82 -4.20 -8.36 13.54
C GLY A 82 -4.87 -9.64 13.01
N ILE A 83 -4.63 -10.00 11.75
CA ILE A 83 -5.12 -11.27 11.19
C ILE A 83 -4.20 -12.41 11.64
N SER A 84 -4.68 -13.23 12.58
CA SER A 84 -3.98 -14.41 13.13
C SER A 84 -4.51 -15.75 12.61
N GLY A 85 -5.30 -15.74 11.53
CA GLY A 85 -5.90 -16.91 10.90
C GLY A 85 -6.78 -16.49 9.71
N PRO A 86 -7.45 -17.42 9.01
CA PRO A 86 -8.34 -17.06 7.91
C PRO A 86 -9.39 -16.03 8.37
N PRO A 87 -9.47 -14.84 7.73
CA PRO A 87 -10.41 -13.81 8.13
C PRO A 87 -11.84 -14.22 7.80
N THR A 88 -12.83 -13.58 8.42
CA THR A 88 -14.22 -13.69 7.94
C THR A 88 -14.37 -12.94 6.63
N VAL A 89 -15.22 -13.48 5.77
CA VAL A 89 -15.58 -12.91 4.47
C VAL A 89 -17.07 -12.60 4.45
N ASP A 90 -17.45 -11.49 3.81
CA ASP A 90 -18.87 -11.19 3.58
C ASP A 90 -19.47 -12.09 2.52
N ALA A 91 -20.80 -12.15 2.43
CA ALA A 91 -21.44 -12.81 1.29
C ALA A 91 -21.05 -12.15 -0.04
N ILE A 92 -21.04 -12.94 -1.11
CA ILE A 92 -20.88 -12.44 -2.48
C ILE A 92 -21.97 -11.40 -2.78
N GLY A 93 -21.56 -10.27 -3.37
CA GLY A 93 -22.44 -9.13 -3.68
C GLY A 93 -22.64 -8.16 -2.51
N TYR A 94 -22.18 -8.48 -1.31
CA TYR A 94 -22.23 -7.54 -0.20
C TYR A 94 -21.25 -6.39 -0.41
N GLU A 95 -21.76 -5.16 -0.26
CA GLU A 95 -21.00 -3.92 -0.35
C GLU A 95 -20.79 -3.32 1.03
N ARG A 96 -19.52 -3.08 1.37
CA ARG A 96 -19.13 -2.25 2.51
C ARG A 96 -18.76 -0.87 2.02
N ARG A 97 -19.41 0.15 2.57
CA ARG A 97 -19.06 1.55 2.36
C ARG A 97 -18.59 2.15 3.67
N ILE A 98 -17.41 2.75 3.67
CA ILE A 98 -16.77 3.38 4.82
C ILE A 98 -16.35 4.77 4.41
N THR A 99 -16.72 5.78 5.20
CA THR A 99 -16.33 7.17 4.96
C THR A 99 -15.43 7.64 6.09
N SER A 100 -14.36 8.36 5.74
CA SER A 100 -13.44 8.99 6.67
C SER A 100 -14.03 10.31 7.16
N ASP A 101 -14.15 10.48 8.48
CA ASP A 101 -14.59 11.74 9.10
C ASP A 101 -13.57 12.88 8.93
N ARG A 102 -12.34 12.59 8.50
CA ARG A 102 -11.24 13.57 8.42
C ARG A 102 -11.00 14.10 7.03
N SER A 103 -11.13 13.26 6.02
CA SER A 103 -10.78 13.57 4.62
C SER A 103 -11.96 13.54 3.67
N ASP A 104 -13.16 13.23 4.17
CA ASP A 104 -14.37 12.93 3.39
C ASP A 104 -14.17 11.81 2.35
N ALA A 105 -13.03 11.10 2.43
CA ALA A 105 -12.72 9.98 1.56
C ALA A 105 -13.71 8.86 1.81
N THR A 106 -14.21 8.27 0.73
CA THR A 106 -15.14 7.14 0.80
C THR A 106 -14.51 5.92 0.15
N ALA A 107 -14.37 4.84 0.90
CA ALA A 107 -13.95 3.53 0.42
C ALA A 107 -15.17 2.61 0.30
N THR A 108 -15.31 1.98 -0.86
CA THR A 108 -16.32 0.97 -1.14
C THR A 108 -15.59 -0.34 -1.44
N VAL A 109 -16.00 -1.43 -0.79
CA VAL A 109 -15.42 -2.77 -0.98
C VAL A 109 -16.56 -3.75 -1.22
N ILE A 110 -16.53 -4.42 -2.36
CA ILE A 110 -17.54 -5.42 -2.77
C ILE A 110 -16.88 -6.79 -2.77
N THR A 111 -17.47 -7.75 -2.07
CA THR A 111 -17.04 -9.15 -2.16
C THR A 111 -17.59 -9.76 -3.44
N THR A 112 -16.72 -10.23 -4.34
CA THR A 112 -17.10 -10.69 -5.69
C THR A 112 -17.03 -12.19 -5.88
N ALA A 113 -16.20 -12.89 -5.09
CA ALA A 113 -16.11 -14.36 -5.14
C ALA A 113 -15.55 -14.94 -3.84
N HIS A 114 -15.78 -16.23 -3.63
CA HIS A 114 -15.17 -17.06 -2.58
C HIS A 114 -14.33 -18.21 -3.14
N GLU A 115 -14.69 -18.72 -4.31
CA GLU A 115 -14.04 -19.86 -4.95
C GLU A 115 -13.50 -19.49 -6.35
N PRO A 116 -12.30 -19.95 -6.74
CA PRO A 116 -11.37 -20.77 -5.96
C PRO A 116 -10.65 -20.00 -4.84
N GLU A 117 -10.84 -18.68 -4.78
CA GLU A 117 -10.19 -17.77 -3.83
C GLU A 117 -11.14 -16.61 -3.50
N ALA A 118 -11.01 -16.03 -2.31
CA ALA A 118 -11.80 -14.85 -1.96
C ALA A 118 -11.32 -13.64 -2.76
N ARG A 119 -12.26 -12.86 -3.32
CA ARG A 119 -11.98 -11.70 -4.17
C ARG A 119 -12.80 -10.49 -3.75
N TRP A 120 -12.14 -9.35 -3.74
CA TRP A 120 -12.76 -8.05 -3.49
C TRP A 120 -12.47 -7.10 -4.62
N GLN A 121 -13.47 -6.36 -5.04
CA GLN A 121 -13.29 -5.13 -5.81
C GLN A 121 -13.43 -3.96 -4.87
N PHE A 122 -12.61 -2.92 -5.06
CA PHE A 122 -12.68 -1.74 -4.24
C PHE A 122 -12.56 -0.46 -5.07
N ASP A 123 -13.19 0.59 -4.56
CA ASP A 123 -13.12 1.94 -5.09
C ASP A 123 -12.96 2.90 -3.91
N VAL A 124 -12.03 3.85 -4.01
CA VAL A 124 -11.84 4.93 -3.05
C VAL A 124 -11.97 6.24 -3.80
N THR A 125 -12.87 7.08 -3.36
CA THR A 125 -12.99 8.45 -3.84
C THR A 125 -12.47 9.40 -2.77
N LEU A 126 -11.43 10.17 -3.09
CA LEU A 126 -10.92 11.28 -2.29
C LEU A 126 -11.27 12.58 -3.02
N PRO A 127 -12.30 13.33 -2.56
CA PRO A 127 -12.82 14.48 -3.28
C PRO A 127 -11.75 15.53 -3.61
N GLY A 128 -11.68 15.95 -4.88
CA GLY A 128 -10.77 17.00 -5.34
C GLY A 128 -9.29 16.59 -5.43
N VAL A 129 -8.97 15.30 -5.25
CA VAL A 129 -7.58 14.82 -5.23
C VAL A 129 -7.42 13.61 -6.17
N ALA A 130 -8.08 12.49 -5.84
CA ALA A 130 -7.84 11.22 -6.52
C ALA A 130 -8.99 10.22 -6.40
N ARG A 131 -9.02 9.29 -7.35
CA ARG A 131 -9.80 8.06 -7.29
C ARG A 131 -8.89 6.86 -7.37
N VAL A 132 -9.05 5.93 -6.45
CA VAL A 132 -8.37 4.63 -6.44
C VAL A 132 -9.40 3.57 -6.80
N SER A 133 -9.06 2.67 -7.71
CA SER A 133 -9.91 1.52 -8.05
C SER A 133 -9.04 0.29 -8.19
N GLY A 134 -9.51 -0.86 -7.71
CA GLY A 134 -8.71 -2.06 -7.80
C GLY A 134 -9.42 -3.32 -7.39
N SER A 135 -8.64 -4.39 -7.32
CA SER A 135 -9.07 -5.66 -6.79
C SER A 135 -8.01 -6.26 -5.90
N ARG A 136 -8.46 -6.98 -4.86
CA ARG A 136 -7.63 -7.80 -3.99
C ARG A 136 -8.11 -9.24 -4.07
N ARG A 137 -7.17 -10.17 -4.08
CA ARG A 137 -7.44 -11.60 -3.99
C ARG A 137 -6.83 -12.17 -2.71
N LEU A 138 -7.36 -13.28 -2.22
CA LEU A 138 -6.79 -14.07 -1.12
C LEU A 138 -6.67 -15.52 -1.60
N VAL A 139 -5.51 -15.86 -2.18
CA VAL A 139 -5.32 -17.05 -3.01
C VAL A 139 -5.45 -18.35 -2.22
N SER A 140 -4.76 -18.45 -1.09
CA SER A 140 -4.83 -19.62 -0.20
C SER A 140 -4.03 -19.38 1.07
N SER A 141 -4.50 -19.90 2.20
CA SER A 141 -3.73 -19.96 3.45
C SER A 141 -2.85 -21.21 3.47
N ARG A 142 -1.54 -21.03 3.66
CA ARG A 142 -0.57 -22.12 3.87
C ARG A 142 -0.12 -22.14 5.32
N PHE A 143 -0.02 -23.33 5.90
CA PHE A 143 0.40 -23.50 7.29
C PHE A 143 1.81 -24.11 7.32
N THR A 144 2.73 -23.43 8.01
CA THR A 144 4.12 -23.88 8.20
C THR A 144 4.44 -23.87 9.68
N GLY A 145 4.26 -25.02 10.34
CA GLY A 145 4.36 -25.11 11.80
C GLY A 145 3.34 -24.18 12.48
N PRO A 146 3.76 -23.26 13.37
CA PRO A 146 2.85 -22.32 14.03
C PRO A 146 2.53 -21.08 13.19
N LYS A 147 2.99 -21.00 11.93
CA LYS A 147 2.78 -19.85 11.06
C LYS A 147 1.67 -20.10 10.04
N VAL A 148 0.86 -19.08 9.80
CA VAL A 148 -0.07 -19.00 8.67
C VAL A 148 0.47 -18.00 7.67
N HIS A 149 0.51 -18.39 6.40
CA HIS A 149 0.96 -17.60 5.27
C HIS A 149 -0.23 -17.35 4.34
N MET A 150 -0.48 -16.11 3.96
CA MET A 150 -1.62 -15.72 3.12
C MET A 150 -1.15 -14.77 2.03
N ARG A 151 -1.28 -15.19 0.78
CA ARG A 151 -0.92 -14.40 -0.40
C ARG A 151 -2.09 -13.53 -0.83
N THR A 152 -1.84 -12.24 -1.01
CA THR A 152 -2.82 -11.25 -1.47
C THR A 152 -2.34 -10.48 -2.69
N PRO A 153 -2.53 -11.03 -3.89
CA PRO A 153 -2.28 -10.29 -5.11
C PRO A 153 -3.28 -9.14 -5.25
N ASP A 154 -2.76 -7.93 -5.49
CA ASP A 154 -3.57 -6.74 -5.76
C ASP A 154 -3.30 -6.20 -7.16
N THR A 155 -4.34 -5.64 -7.77
CA THR A 155 -4.24 -4.81 -8.97
C THR A 155 -4.95 -3.50 -8.68
N VAL A 156 -4.22 -2.39 -8.78
CA VAL A 156 -4.70 -1.06 -8.37
C VAL A 156 -4.40 -0.03 -9.44
N SER A 157 -5.37 0.82 -9.69
CA SER A 157 -5.28 1.98 -10.55
C SER A 157 -5.60 3.22 -9.72
N ILE A 158 -4.74 4.23 -9.77
CA ILE A 158 -4.90 5.51 -9.09
C ILE A 158 -4.95 6.60 -10.16
N ARG A 159 -6.04 7.37 -10.17
CA ARG A 159 -6.24 8.50 -11.09
C ARG A 159 -6.39 9.78 -10.28
N PHE A 160 -5.56 10.77 -10.57
CA PHE A 160 -5.61 12.08 -9.94
C PHE A 160 -6.36 13.08 -10.81
N ASP A 161 -6.97 14.08 -10.18
CA ASP A 161 -7.76 15.10 -10.89
C ASP A 161 -6.90 15.99 -11.81
N ASN A 162 -5.60 16.11 -11.53
CA ASN A 162 -4.62 16.78 -12.39
C ASN A 162 -4.19 15.96 -13.62
N GLY A 163 -4.79 14.79 -13.84
CA GLY A 163 -4.52 13.92 -14.99
C GLY A 163 -3.35 12.96 -14.81
N TYR A 164 -2.67 12.95 -13.67
CA TYR A 164 -1.68 11.91 -13.36
C TYR A 164 -2.37 10.56 -13.11
N PHE A 165 -1.75 9.49 -13.58
CA PHE A 165 -2.28 8.14 -13.45
C PHE A 165 -1.17 7.15 -13.12
N ALA A 166 -1.40 6.29 -12.13
CA ALA A 166 -0.51 5.22 -11.75
C ALA A 166 -1.25 3.87 -11.69
N SER A 167 -0.58 2.80 -12.12
CA SER A 167 -1.02 1.41 -12.01
C SER A 167 -0.02 0.62 -11.20
N ILE A 168 -0.53 -0.20 -10.28
CA ILE A 168 0.26 -0.97 -9.34
C ILE A 168 -0.27 -2.39 -9.29
N GLU A 169 0.62 -3.34 -9.51
CA GLU A 169 0.36 -4.77 -9.37
C GLU A 169 1.24 -5.30 -8.25
N SER A 170 0.65 -5.85 -7.21
CA SER A 170 1.38 -6.39 -6.08
C SER A 170 1.11 -7.88 -5.92
N ASP A 171 2.12 -8.55 -5.42
CA ASP A 171 2.04 -9.92 -4.98
C ASP A 171 2.69 -10.04 -3.61
N LEU A 172 1.91 -9.71 -2.59
CA LEU A 172 2.34 -9.64 -1.20
C LEU A 172 1.85 -10.88 -0.46
N GLU A 173 2.66 -11.36 0.48
CA GLU A 173 2.31 -12.44 1.39
C GLU A 173 2.41 -11.93 2.82
N PHE A 174 1.39 -12.26 3.61
CA PHE A 174 1.35 -12.01 5.03
C PHE A 174 1.65 -13.29 5.80
N SER A 175 2.51 -13.19 6.81
CA SER A 175 2.79 -14.28 7.74
C SER A 175 2.40 -13.88 9.16
N GLY A 176 1.55 -14.69 9.79
CA GLY A 176 1.13 -14.50 11.18
C GLY A 176 1.45 -15.74 12.03
N ASN A 177 1.75 -15.53 13.32
CA ASN A 177 1.87 -16.64 14.28
C ASN A 177 0.49 -16.99 14.85
N LEU A 178 0.14 -18.28 14.82
CA LEU A 178 -1.09 -18.81 15.41
C LEU A 178 -1.02 -18.93 16.94
N LEU A 179 0.19 -19.09 17.48
CA LEU A 179 0.41 -19.28 18.91
C LEU A 179 0.51 -17.92 19.63
N ALA A 180 -0.52 -17.60 20.41
CA ALA A 180 -0.63 -16.39 21.23
C ALA A 180 0.43 -16.25 22.34
N ALA A 181 1.23 -17.30 22.60
CA ALA A 181 2.26 -17.32 23.65
C ALA A 181 3.52 -16.50 23.29
N SER A 182 3.68 -16.07 22.04
CA SER A 182 4.73 -15.11 21.67
C SER A 182 4.22 -13.69 21.95
N LEU A 183 4.96 -12.96 22.80
CA LEU A 183 4.58 -11.68 23.43
C LEU A 183 4.15 -10.53 22.51
N LYS A 184 4.16 -10.67 21.18
CA LYS A 184 3.48 -9.79 20.23
C LYS A 184 3.11 -10.59 18.96
N PRO A 185 1.83 -10.70 18.55
CA PRO A 185 1.50 -11.18 17.21
C PRO A 185 2.08 -10.17 16.20
N ARG A 186 3.20 -10.53 15.56
CA ARG A 186 3.87 -9.72 14.56
C ARG A 186 3.47 -10.24 13.19
N THR A 187 2.52 -9.58 12.55
CA THR A 187 2.21 -9.82 11.13
C THR A 187 3.39 -9.34 10.31
N GLN A 188 4.06 -10.26 9.62
CA GLN A 188 5.09 -9.95 8.63
C GLN A 188 4.42 -9.80 7.26
N ILE A 189 4.90 -8.86 6.45
CA ILE A 189 4.51 -8.70 5.05
C ILE A 189 5.78 -8.73 4.22
N HIS A 190 5.79 -9.51 3.15
CA HIS A 190 6.90 -9.63 2.21
C HIS A 190 6.35 -9.93 0.81
N GLY A 191 7.19 -9.80 -0.22
CA GLY A 191 6.80 -10.03 -1.60
C GLY A 191 7.29 -8.92 -2.53
N SER A 192 6.55 -8.68 -3.61
CA SER A 192 6.96 -7.69 -4.60
C SER A 192 5.79 -6.88 -5.16
N ALA A 193 6.08 -5.68 -5.64
CA ALA A 193 5.14 -4.85 -6.37
C ALA A 193 5.80 -4.27 -7.63
N SER A 194 5.04 -4.25 -8.71
CA SER A 194 5.37 -3.57 -9.97
C SER A 194 4.52 -2.31 -10.07
N LEU A 195 5.14 -1.20 -10.44
CA LEU A 195 4.53 0.12 -10.51
C LEU A 195 4.70 0.66 -11.93
N SER A 196 3.75 1.42 -12.42
CA SER A 196 3.86 2.16 -13.67
C SER A 196 3.00 3.41 -13.63
N ASP A 197 3.35 4.42 -14.42
CA ASP A 197 2.53 5.62 -14.58
C ASP A 197 2.38 6.08 -16.03
N ASN A 198 1.52 7.08 -16.25
CA ASN A 198 1.32 7.69 -17.57
C ASN A 198 2.45 8.66 -17.98
N ARG A 199 3.59 8.64 -17.29
CA ARG A 199 4.80 9.44 -17.56
C ARG A 199 6.01 8.56 -17.90
N SER A 200 5.75 7.29 -18.24
CA SER A 200 6.76 6.30 -18.65
C SER A 200 7.74 5.91 -17.53
N ASN A 201 7.36 6.13 -16.27
CA ASN A 201 8.10 5.59 -15.14
C ASN A 201 7.63 4.18 -14.84
N VAL A 202 8.57 3.29 -14.53
CA VAL A 202 8.31 1.90 -14.13
C VAL A 202 9.05 1.65 -12.82
N GLY A 203 8.33 1.21 -11.81
CA GLY A 203 8.90 0.89 -10.51
C GLY A 203 8.85 -0.60 -10.21
N ARG A 204 9.83 -1.08 -9.44
CA ARG A 204 9.82 -2.42 -8.86
C ARG A 204 10.22 -2.31 -7.40
N ILE A 205 9.38 -2.85 -6.52
CA ILE A 205 9.63 -2.91 -5.08
C ILE A 205 9.65 -4.36 -4.65
N ARG A 206 10.55 -4.66 -3.73
CA ARG A 206 10.65 -5.93 -3.03
C ARG A 206 10.66 -5.66 -1.54
N ILE A 207 9.86 -6.43 -0.82
CA ILE A 207 9.76 -6.41 0.63
C ILE A 207 10.28 -7.76 1.10
N GLU A 208 11.40 -7.76 1.82
CA GLU A 208 11.98 -8.98 2.38
C GLU A 208 11.20 -9.46 3.62
N PRO A 209 11.32 -10.74 4.01
CA PRO A 209 10.70 -11.26 5.24
C PRO A 209 11.13 -10.54 6.53
N SER A 210 12.28 -9.85 6.51
CA SER A 210 12.74 -8.97 7.58
C SER A 210 11.90 -7.70 7.72
N GLY A 211 11.10 -7.36 6.70
CA GLY A 211 10.41 -6.08 6.55
C GLY A 211 11.28 -5.01 5.89
N GLU A 212 12.49 -5.34 5.44
CA GLU A 212 13.33 -4.45 4.63
C GLU A 212 12.68 -4.23 3.26
N VAL A 213 12.67 -2.98 2.80
CA VAL A 213 12.08 -2.58 1.53
C VAL A 213 13.18 -2.06 0.63
N THR A 214 13.31 -2.69 -0.53
CA THR A 214 14.24 -2.28 -1.59
C THR A 214 13.49 -2.12 -2.90
N GLY A 215 13.94 -1.21 -3.76
CA GLY A 215 13.31 -1.06 -5.06
C GLY A 215 13.95 0.02 -5.91
N THR A 216 13.53 0.07 -7.17
CA THR A 216 14.00 1.08 -8.13
C THR A 216 12.82 1.65 -8.91
N VAL A 217 12.96 2.89 -9.36
CA VAL A 217 12.13 3.48 -10.41
C VAL A 217 13.03 3.75 -11.61
N THR A 218 12.58 3.33 -12.78
CA THR A 218 13.27 3.52 -14.05
C THR A 218 12.43 4.33 -15.02
N ARG A 219 13.08 5.08 -15.90
CA ARG A 219 12.46 5.71 -17.08
C ARG A 219 13.22 5.22 -18.31
N GLY A 220 12.56 4.40 -19.13
CA GLY A 220 13.27 3.61 -20.13
C GLY A 220 14.30 2.68 -19.48
N THR A 221 15.57 2.82 -19.85
CA THR A 221 16.68 2.01 -19.32
C THR A 221 17.39 2.65 -18.11
N GLU A 222 17.08 3.90 -17.78
CA GLU A 222 17.78 4.64 -16.74
C GLU A 222 17.09 4.46 -15.37
N ILE A 223 17.88 4.24 -14.31
CA ILE A 223 17.39 4.25 -12.93
C ILE A 223 17.35 5.69 -12.44
N ILE A 224 16.15 6.21 -12.23
CA ILE A 224 15.91 7.60 -11.80
C ILE A 224 15.66 7.72 -10.29
N GLY A 225 15.56 6.60 -9.57
CA GLY A 225 15.53 6.60 -8.12
C GLY A 225 15.43 5.22 -7.49
N ARG A 226 15.54 5.16 -6.17
CA ARG A 226 15.49 3.93 -5.37
C ARG A 226 14.64 4.06 -4.13
N PHE A 227 14.00 2.95 -3.77
CA PHE A 227 13.34 2.77 -2.48
C PHE A 227 14.32 2.06 -1.54
N GLU A 228 14.50 2.62 -0.34
CA GLU A 228 15.34 2.07 0.71
C GLU A 228 14.67 2.32 2.07
N GLY A 229 14.65 1.31 2.94
CA GLY A 229 14.14 1.45 4.31
C GLY A 229 13.52 0.16 4.84
N SER A 230 12.62 0.31 5.81
CA SER A 230 11.89 -0.83 6.38
C SER A 230 10.44 -0.46 6.66
N LEU A 231 9.57 -1.46 6.77
CA LEU A 231 8.17 -1.22 7.14
C LEU A 231 8.00 -0.66 8.56
N GLU A 232 8.97 -0.92 9.45
CA GLU A 232 8.93 -0.43 10.83
C GLU A 232 9.41 1.02 10.93
N GLU A 233 10.47 1.37 10.20
CA GLU A 233 11.13 2.69 10.28
C GLU A 233 10.64 3.66 9.19
N GLY A 234 9.96 3.14 8.17
CA GLY A 234 9.57 3.88 6.98
C GLY A 234 10.39 3.51 5.76
N VAL A 235 9.76 3.65 4.59
CA VAL A 235 10.40 3.48 3.28
C VAL A 235 10.72 4.87 2.77
N THR A 236 11.96 5.14 2.38
CA THR A 236 12.38 6.41 1.78
C THR A 236 12.57 6.24 0.27
N PHE A 237 12.24 7.27 -0.51
CA PHE A 237 12.57 7.31 -1.94
C PHE A 237 13.69 8.31 -2.18
N ARG A 238 14.80 7.83 -2.77
CA ARG A 238 15.94 8.65 -3.16
C ARG A 238 15.95 8.79 -4.67
N GLN A 239 15.74 10.01 -5.14
CA GLN A 239 15.87 10.35 -6.56
C GLN A 239 17.33 10.46 -6.96
N TYR A 240 17.65 9.97 -8.16
CA TYR A 240 18.91 10.23 -8.83
C TYR A 240 18.69 11.26 -9.92
N LEU A 241 19.58 12.25 -9.98
CA LEU A 241 19.62 13.17 -11.10
C LEU A 241 20.04 12.37 -12.33
N ALA A 242 19.23 12.42 -13.38
CA ALA A 242 19.61 11.86 -14.67
C ALA A 242 20.96 12.46 -15.09
N ALA A 243 21.90 11.62 -15.49
CA ALA A 243 23.17 12.09 -16.02
C ALA A 243 22.90 12.76 -17.38
N SER A 244 22.75 14.09 -17.36
CA SER A 244 22.65 14.91 -18.58
C SER A 244 23.95 14.91 -19.36
#